data_AF-A0A2T9Z9S9-F1
#
_entry.id   AF-A0A2T9Z9S9-F1
#
_cell.length_a   1.000
_cell.length_b   1.000
_cell.length_c   1.000
_cell.angle_alpha   90.00
_cell.angle_beta   90.00
_cell.angle_gamma   90.00
#
_symmetry.space_group_name_H-M   'P 1'
#
loop_
_entity.id
_entity.type
_entity.pdbx_description
1 polymer ?
#
loop_
_entity_poly.entity_id
_entity_poly.type
_entity_poly.pdbx_seq_one_letter_code
_entity_poly.pdbx_strand_id
1 'polypeptide(L)'
;VIVATNAFGMGINQPKVRFVIHNSPSRSPEAYYQESGRAGRDGKPAICLLFYRPTDASKLTSWAVSSGINEQITKAWEMVNYCERSDMCRKIWMENYFNSENLINQTDSTKVCGNCDVCLFATPSEDNHVDITGDAISIVNIAGSLKKHNETMTFLQLIEAWSGYGHNKIHWIKPLIRDGLVTICGDDKKSREFKGRIINHLLLESFLQEKYHATLYSVIARISLGKNGQALYGLKVADSESALKEPPIYISKQVSENFLLSEVSATSLAKQDLFVNLDSE
;
A
#
# COMPACT_ATOMS: atom_id res chain seq x y z
N VAL A 1 2.94 21.02 19.27
CA VAL A 1 3.06 20.11 18.11
C VAL A 1 4.07 20.69 17.15
N ILE A 2 4.93 19.86 16.53
CA ILE A 2 5.89 20.32 15.53
C ILE A 2 5.58 19.60 14.23
N VAL A 3 5.44 20.36 13.14
CA VAL A 3 5.29 19.83 11.79
C VAL A 3 6.62 19.98 11.09
N ALA A 4 7.20 18.87 10.64
CA ALA A 4 8.54 18.86 10.09
C ALA A 4 8.73 17.80 9.00
N THR A 5 9.76 18.01 8.17
CA THR A 5 10.27 17.00 7.24
C THR A 5 11.42 16.23 7.88
N ASN A 6 11.96 15.23 7.17
CA ASN A 6 13.09 14.41 7.62
C ASN A 6 14.34 15.23 8.01
N ALA A 7 14.43 16.50 7.59
CA ALA A 7 15.50 17.42 8.01
C ALA A 7 15.51 17.69 9.52
N PHE A 8 14.39 17.52 10.22
CA PHE A 8 14.25 17.77 11.66
C PHE A 8 14.64 16.56 12.53
N GLY A 9 15.42 15.62 12.01
CA GLY A 9 15.72 14.36 12.71
C GLY A 9 16.96 14.36 13.60
N MET A 10 18.03 15.04 13.21
CA MET A 10 19.31 14.90 13.93
C MET A 10 19.30 15.72 15.23
N GLY A 11 19.69 15.09 16.35
CA GLY A 11 19.89 15.78 17.63
C GLY A 11 18.64 15.94 18.52
N ILE A 12 17.45 15.52 18.06
CA ILE A 12 16.25 15.56 18.90
C ILE A 12 16.22 14.36 19.85
N ASN A 13 16.37 14.65 21.14
CA ASN A 13 16.27 13.66 22.21
C ASN A 13 15.29 14.13 23.29
N GLN A 14 14.05 14.44 22.91
CA GLN A 14 12.98 14.71 23.87
C GLN A 14 12.35 13.38 24.33
N PRO A 15 12.55 12.95 25.59
CA PRO A 15 12.04 11.65 26.05
C PRO A 15 10.51 11.52 26.07
N LYS A 16 9.79 12.64 26.23
CA LYS A 16 8.35 12.65 26.51
C LYS A 16 7.45 12.85 25.27
N VAL A 17 7.90 12.49 24.08
CA VAL A 17 7.09 12.58 22.87
C VAL A 17 5.99 11.51 22.90
N ARG A 18 4.72 11.93 22.92
CA ARG A 18 3.55 11.04 23.04
C ARG A 18 2.98 10.56 21.72
N PHE A 19 3.24 11.29 20.65
CA PHE A 19 2.82 10.86 19.33
C PHE A 19 3.80 11.30 18.25
N VAL A 20 3.91 10.48 17.22
CA VAL A 20 4.54 10.80 15.94
C VAL A 20 3.53 10.47 14.86
N ILE A 21 3.22 11.45 14.01
CA ILE A 21 2.24 11.30 12.93
C ILE A 21 2.95 11.53 11.60
N HIS A 22 2.92 10.51 10.75
CA HIS A 22 3.38 10.57 9.38
C HIS A 22 2.22 10.93 8.47
N ASN A 23 2.27 12.12 7.88
CA ASN A 23 1.29 12.56 6.88
C ASN A 23 1.40 11.79 5.55
N SER A 24 2.54 11.15 5.30
CA SER A 24 2.83 10.37 4.10
C SER A 24 3.87 9.31 4.46
N PRO A 25 3.94 8.19 3.72
CA PRO A 25 4.91 7.15 4.02
C PRO A 25 6.35 7.64 3.90
N SER A 26 7.21 7.16 4.80
CA SER A 26 8.65 7.41 4.76
C SER A 26 9.28 6.75 3.54
N ARG A 27 10.51 7.16 3.19
CA ARG A 27 11.22 6.65 2.00
C ARG A 27 11.60 5.17 2.07
N SER A 28 11.66 4.62 3.28
CA SER A 28 11.99 3.23 3.54
C SER A 28 11.50 2.81 4.94
N PRO A 29 11.40 1.50 5.21
CA PRO A 29 11.08 1.01 6.54
C PRO A 29 12.06 1.45 7.63
N GLU A 30 13.36 1.59 7.32
CA GLU A 30 14.36 2.06 8.29
C GLU A 30 14.16 3.53 8.66
N ALA A 31 13.84 4.36 7.67
CA ALA A 31 13.52 5.77 7.91
C ALA A 31 12.27 5.88 8.79
N TYR A 32 11.21 5.12 8.47
CA TYR A 32 10.00 5.08 9.28
C TYR A 32 10.28 4.60 10.72
N TYR A 33 11.08 3.55 10.90
CA TYR A 33 11.46 3.04 12.21
C TYR A 33 12.23 4.07 13.03
N GLN A 34 13.20 4.77 12.42
CA GLN A 34 13.97 5.81 13.09
C GLN A 34 13.11 7.04 13.46
N GLU A 35 12.20 7.44 12.58
CA GLU A 35 11.31 8.58 12.75
C GLU A 35 10.26 8.30 13.84
N SER A 36 9.57 7.16 13.75
CA SER A 36 8.56 6.72 14.73
C SER A 36 9.18 6.40 16.10
N GLY A 37 10.41 5.87 16.15
CA GLY A 37 11.18 5.61 17.38
C GLY A 37 11.60 6.85 18.18
N ARG A 38 11.15 8.04 17.78
CA ARG A 38 11.24 9.27 18.59
C ARG A 38 10.14 9.34 19.65
N ALA A 39 9.04 8.65 19.44
CA ALA A 39 7.96 8.53 20.40
C ALA A 39 8.39 7.65 21.60
N GLY A 40 7.91 7.95 22.81
CA GLY A 40 7.94 6.96 23.90
C GLY A 40 9.30 6.65 24.52
N ARG A 41 10.34 7.49 24.37
CA ARG A 41 11.69 7.20 24.90
C ARG A 41 11.78 7.14 26.43
N ASP A 42 10.79 7.67 27.13
CA ASP A 42 10.60 7.51 28.58
C ASP A 42 9.98 6.15 28.97
N GLY A 43 9.74 5.25 28.01
CA GLY A 43 9.13 3.94 28.21
C GLY A 43 7.61 3.99 28.43
N LYS A 44 7.00 5.18 28.43
CA LYS A 44 5.55 5.33 28.56
C LYS A 44 4.87 5.15 27.21
N PRO A 45 3.59 4.74 27.20
CA PRO A 45 2.82 4.60 25.98
C PRO A 45 2.90 5.82 25.07
N ALA A 46 3.00 5.55 23.78
CA ALA A 46 3.05 6.56 22.74
C ALA A 46 2.46 5.98 21.44
N ILE A 47 1.98 6.86 20.57
CA ILE A 47 1.27 6.50 19.34
C ILE A 47 2.14 6.86 18.13
N CYS A 48 2.28 5.91 17.22
CA CYS A 48 2.87 6.15 15.90
C CYS A 48 1.77 5.91 14.87
N LEU A 49 1.34 6.98 14.18
CA LEU A 49 0.27 6.94 13.20
C LEU A 49 0.81 7.29 11.82
N LEU A 50 0.47 6.48 10.82
CA LEU A 50 0.87 6.69 9.43
C LEU A 50 -0.36 6.81 8.54
N PHE A 51 -0.55 7.98 7.95
CA PHE A 51 -1.52 8.18 6.88
C PHE A 51 -0.95 7.66 5.57
N TYR A 52 -1.71 6.79 4.92
CA TYR A 52 -1.33 6.16 3.67
C TYR A 52 -2.51 6.16 2.70
N ARG A 53 -2.26 6.59 1.46
CA ARG A 53 -3.19 6.36 0.35
C ARG A 53 -2.49 5.47 -0.67
N PRO A 54 -3.21 4.55 -1.34
CA PRO A 54 -2.61 3.70 -2.38
C PRO A 54 -1.87 4.49 -3.47
N THR A 55 -2.36 5.70 -3.79
CA THR A 55 -1.75 6.60 -4.78
C THR A 55 -0.40 7.17 -4.37
N ASP A 56 -0.01 7.07 -3.09
CA ASP A 56 1.28 7.55 -2.61
C ASP A 56 2.42 6.59 -2.98
N ALA A 57 2.12 5.33 -3.33
CA ALA A 57 3.10 4.36 -3.79
C ALA A 57 3.91 4.89 -5.00
N SER A 58 3.22 5.27 -6.08
CA SER A 58 3.87 5.81 -7.29
C SER A 58 4.63 7.12 -7.04
N LYS A 59 4.22 7.93 -6.05
CA LYS A 59 4.97 9.13 -5.66
C LYS A 59 6.26 8.73 -4.98
N LEU A 60 6.19 7.82 -4.01
CA LEU A 60 7.34 7.34 -3.24
C LEU A 60 8.40 6.73 -4.18
N THR A 61 7.98 5.91 -5.13
CA THR A 61 8.85 5.27 -6.11
C THR A 61 9.45 6.26 -7.10
N SER A 62 8.67 7.23 -7.60
CA SER A 62 9.17 8.30 -8.47
C SER A 62 10.23 9.17 -7.78
N TRP A 63 10.07 9.44 -6.48
CA TRP A 63 11.08 10.11 -5.67
C TRP A 63 12.35 9.26 -5.52
N ALA A 64 12.21 7.96 -5.24
CA ALA A 64 13.35 7.05 -5.12
C ALA A 64 14.19 6.97 -6.42
N VAL A 65 13.52 6.93 -7.58
CA VAL A 65 14.19 6.98 -8.90
C VAL A 65 14.92 8.30 -9.10
N SER A 66 14.34 9.41 -8.65
CA SER A 66 14.96 10.74 -8.78
C SER A 66 16.27 10.86 -7.99
N SER A 67 16.45 10.04 -6.95
CA SER A 67 17.72 9.94 -6.20
C SER A 67 18.84 9.25 -6.99
N GLY A 68 18.53 8.56 -8.09
CA GLY A 68 19.50 7.84 -8.93
C GLY A 68 20.03 6.53 -8.33
N ILE A 69 19.49 6.07 -7.20
CA ILE A 69 19.94 4.85 -6.50
C ILE A 69 18.82 3.81 -6.60
N ASN A 70 19.04 2.77 -7.41
CA ASN A 70 18.04 1.71 -7.65
C ASN A 70 17.59 1.00 -6.36
N GLU A 71 18.48 0.85 -5.38
CA GLU A 71 18.17 0.25 -4.08
C GLU A 71 17.06 1.01 -3.32
N GLN A 72 16.97 2.34 -3.52
CA GLN A 72 15.90 3.13 -2.90
C GLN A 72 14.51 2.77 -3.44
N ILE A 73 14.43 2.27 -4.68
CA ILE A 73 13.15 1.85 -5.27
C ILE A 73 12.65 0.59 -4.57
N THR A 74 13.55 -0.38 -4.33
CA THR A 74 13.23 -1.59 -3.57
C THR A 74 12.74 -1.22 -2.18
N LYS A 75 13.48 -0.35 -1.47
CA LYS A 75 13.11 0.14 -0.15
C LYS A 75 11.77 0.90 -0.11
N ALA A 76 11.47 1.67 -1.15
CA ALA A 76 10.17 2.31 -1.30
C ALA A 76 9.04 1.29 -1.44
N TRP A 77 9.23 0.25 -2.25
CA TRP A 77 8.25 -0.85 -2.38
C TRP A 77 8.08 -1.64 -1.09
N GLU A 78 9.14 -1.86 -0.30
CA GLU A 78 9.02 -2.48 1.02
C GLU A 78 8.22 -1.63 2.00
N MET A 79 8.37 -0.30 1.94
CA MET A 79 7.50 0.59 2.73
C MET A 79 6.05 0.55 2.26
N VAL A 80 5.80 0.47 0.94
CA VAL A 80 4.45 0.29 0.40
C VAL A 80 3.86 -1.06 0.85
N ASN A 81 4.66 -2.13 0.84
CA ASN A 81 4.27 -3.44 1.33
C ASN A 81 3.86 -3.38 2.81
N TYR A 82 4.65 -2.70 3.64
CA TYR A 82 4.28 -2.45 5.04
C TYR A 82 2.93 -1.75 5.18
N CYS A 83 2.61 -0.78 4.32
CA CYS A 83 1.35 -0.04 4.39
C CYS A 83 0.14 -0.87 3.92
N GLU A 84 0.31 -1.66 2.86
CA GLU A 84 -0.76 -2.43 2.20
C GLU A 84 -1.12 -3.72 2.95
N ARG A 85 -0.14 -4.33 3.61
CA ARG A 85 -0.33 -5.56 4.40
C ARG A 85 -1.18 -5.25 5.63
N SER A 86 -2.22 -6.06 5.84
CA SER A 86 -3.13 -5.97 7.00
C SER A 86 -3.38 -7.33 7.67
N ASP A 87 -2.62 -8.34 7.27
CA ASP A 87 -2.69 -9.73 7.74
C ASP A 87 -1.58 -10.09 8.76
N MET A 88 -0.59 -9.22 8.94
CA MET A 88 0.56 -9.45 9.81
C MET A 88 0.70 -8.31 10.82
N CYS A 89 0.98 -8.67 12.08
CA CYS A 89 1.32 -7.74 13.14
C CYS A 89 2.44 -6.78 12.70
N ARG A 90 2.24 -5.46 12.87
CA ARG A 90 3.20 -4.42 12.47
C ARG A 90 4.60 -4.62 13.07
N LYS A 91 4.68 -5.08 14.32
CA LYS A 91 5.93 -5.42 15.01
C LYS A 91 6.65 -6.58 14.31
N ILE A 92 5.93 -7.67 14.05
CA ILE A 92 6.49 -8.88 13.43
C ILE A 92 6.97 -8.56 12.00
N TRP A 93 6.20 -7.77 11.24
CA TRP A 93 6.63 -7.36 9.90
C TRP A 93 7.97 -6.61 9.96
N MET A 94 8.09 -5.64 10.87
CA MET A 94 9.34 -4.88 11.05
C MET A 94 10.49 -5.78 11.50
N GLU A 95 10.27 -6.70 12.45
CA GLU A 95 11.27 -7.67 12.88
C GLU A 95 11.74 -8.55 11.69
N ASN A 96 10.82 -9.06 10.88
CA ASN A 96 11.13 -9.85 9.69
C ASN A 96 11.96 -9.05 8.67
N TYR A 97 11.61 -7.79 8.43
CA TYR A 97 12.37 -6.90 7.54
C TYR A 97 13.81 -6.68 8.02
N PHE A 98 14.01 -6.37 9.30
CA PHE A 98 15.35 -6.18 9.86
C PHE A 98 16.15 -7.49 9.96
N ASN A 99 15.48 -8.62 10.16
CA ASN A 99 16.09 -9.95 10.09
C ASN A 99 16.57 -10.26 8.66
N SER A 100 15.76 -9.99 7.62
CA SER A 100 16.16 -10.26 6.23
C SER A 100 17.34 -9.41 5.78
N GLU A 101 17.44 -8.19 6.30
CA GLU A 101 18.58 -7.29 6.07
C GLU A 101 19.82 -7.63 6.95
N ASN A 102 19.76 -8.69 7.77
CA ASN A 102 20.79 -9.07 8.74
C ASN A 102 21.18 -7.94 9.73
N LEU A 103 20.23 -7.07 10.07
CA LEU A 103 20.44 -5.90 10.95
C LEU A 103 20.19 -6.19 12.43
N ILE A 104 19.60 -7.35 12.74
CA ILE A 104 19.36 -7.83 14.11
C ILE A 104 19.75 -9.31 14.23
N ASN A 105 20.12 -9.72 15.45
CA ASN A 105 20.29 -11.15 15.75
C ASN A 105 18.92 -11.84 15.64
N GLN A 106 18.86 -12.99 14.96
CA GLN A 106 17.61 -13.73 14.76
C GLN A 106 16.79 -13.79 16.05
N THR A 107 15.62 -13.15 16.00
CA THR A 107 14.61 -13.25 17.05
C THR A 107 13.43 -13.99 16.46
N ASP A 108 13.20 -15.23 16.92
CA ASP A 108 12.00 -16.00 16.60
C ASP A 108 10.80 -15.47 17.42
N SER A 109 10.49 -14.18 17.28
CA SER A 109 9.33 -13.58 17.93
C SER A 109 8.08 -13.93 17.13
N THR A 110 7.52 -15.11 17.37
CA THR A 110 6.19 -15.51 16.86
C THR A 110 5.05 -14.84 17.62
N LYS A 111 5.36 -14.11 18.72
CA LYS A 111 4.38 -13.49 19.59
C LYS A 111 3.91 -12.15 19.02
N VAL A 112 2.62 -12.09 18.68
CA VAL A 112 1.93 -10.85 18.28
C VAL A 112 2.01 -9.78 19.38
N CYS A 113 2.07 -8.50 19.00
CA CYS A 113 2.28 -7.41 19.95
C CYS A 113 1.04 -7.05 20.77
N GLY A 114 -0.17 -7.35 20.27
CA GLY A 114 -1.44 -7.01 20.93
C GLY A 114 -1.78 -5.52 20.99
N ASN A 115 -0.99 -4.64 20.37
CA ASN A 115 -1.15 -3.18 20.50
C ASN A 115 -1.09 -2.40 19.16
N CYS A 116 -0.81 -3.06 18.04
CA CYS A 116 -0.91 -2.44 16.72
C CYS A 116 -2.32 -2.56 16.14
N ASP A 117 -2.64 -1.72 15.16
CA ASP A 117 -3.90 -1.76 14.40
C ASP A 117 -4.28 -3.18 13.99
N VAL A 118 -3.38 -3.91 13.31
CA VAL A 118 -3.67 -5.27 12.85
C VAL A 118 -4.00 -6.23 14.00
N CYS A 119 -3.31 -6.13 15.14
CA CYS A 119 -3.57 -7.00 16.30
C CYS A 119 -4.86 -6.63 17.03
N LEU A 120 -5.17 -5.35 17.12
CA LEU A 120 -6.35 -4.84 17.83
C LEU A 120 -7.64 -5.16 17.05
N PHE A 121 -7.56 -5.18 15.72
CA PHE A 121 -8.70 -5.41 14.83
C PHE A 121 -8.73 -6.81 14.19
N ALA A 122 -7.90 -7.73 14.68
CA ALA A 122 -7.92 -9.12 14.22
C ALA A 122 -9.25 -9.79 14.65
N THR A 123 -10.17 -9.97 13.71
CA THR A 123 -11.41 -10.73 13.93
C THR A 123 -11.12 -12.24 13.85
N PRO A 124 -11.48 -13.05 14.85
CA PRO A 124 -11.16 -14.48 14.88
C PRO A 124 -11.84 -15.37 13.83
N SER A 125 -12.80 -14.87 13.05
CA SER A 125 -13.82 -15.72 12.42
C SER A 125 -14.14 -15.45 10.95
N GLU A 126 -13.36 -14.64 10.23
CA GLU A 126 -13.54 -14.51 8.77
C GLU A 126 -12.22 -14.71 8.05
N ASP A 127 -12.28 -15.44 6.93
CA ASP A 127 -11.20 -15.44 5.96
C ASP A 127 -10.99 -13.98 5.51
N ASN A 128 -9.91 -13.37 6.01
CA ASN A 128 -9.58 -11.97 5.76
C ASN A 128 -9.06 -11.74 4.33
N HIS A 129 -9.16 -12.75 3.47
CA HIS A 129 -8.72 -12.74 2.10
C HIS A 129 -9.91 -12.55 1.17
N VAL A 130 -9.75 -11.65 0.20
CA VAL A 130 -10.69 -11.47 -0.91
C VAL A 130 -10.02 -11.98 -2.17
N ASP A 131 -10.67 -12.90 -2.87
CA ASP A 131 -10.22 -13.33 -4.20
C ASP A 131 -10.39 -12.16 -5.18
N ILE A 132 -9.26 -11.74 -5.76
CA ILE A 132 -9.17 -10.66 -6.74
C ILE A 132 -8.71 -11.16 -8.11
N THR A 133 -8.75 -12.47 -8.35
CA THR A 133 -8.27 -13.09 -9.59
C THR A 133 -8.94 -12.48 -10.83
N GLY A 134 -10.27 -12.36 -10.84
CA GLY A 134 -10.99 -11.77 -11.98
C GLY A 134 -10.66 -10.29 -12.21
N ASP A 135 -10.39 -9.55 -11.13
CA ASP A 135 -9.94 -8.16 -11.20
C ASP A 135 -8.51 -8.09 -11.74
N ALA A 136 -7.62 -8.97 -11.29
CA ALA A 136 -6.24 -9.08 -11.73
C ALA A 136 -6.14 -9.37 -13.23
N ILE A 137 -6.92 -10.34 -13.73
CA ILE A 137 -7.00 -10.66 -15.17
C ILE A 137 -7.43 -9.42 -15.96
N SER A 138 -8.47 -8.71 -15.49
CA SER A 138 -8.96 -7.50 -16.15
C SER A 138 -7.89 -6.41 -16.22
N ILE A 139 -7.21 -6.14 -15.11
CA ILE A 139 -6.16 -5.10 -15.03
C ILE A 139 -4.95 -5.48 -15.88
N VAL A 140 -4.51 -6.74 -15.84
CA VAL A 140 -3.41 -7.25 -16.64
C VAL A 140 -3.72 -7.18 -18.15
N ASN A 141 -4.95 -7.50 -18.55
CA ASN A 141 -5.40 -7.39 -19.94
C ASN A 141 -5.38 -5.95 -20.45
N ILE A 142 -5.75 -4.98 -19.61
CA ILE A 142 -5.59 -3.55 -19.93
C ILE A 142 -4.10 -3.22 -20.09
N ALA A 143 -3.28 -3.58 -19.11
CA ALA A 143 -1.85 -3.25 -19.08
C ALA A 143 -1.05 -3.88 -20.24
N GLY A 144 -1.37 -5.11 -20.64
CA GLY A 144 -0.73 -5.78 -21.77
C GLY A 144 -1.17 -5.22 -23.13
N SER A 145 -2.41 -4.70 -23.22
CA SER A 145 -2.92 -4.10 -24.45
C SER A 145 -2.34 -2.71 -24.72
N LEU A 146 -1.87 -1.99 -23.68
CA LEU A 146 -1.17 -0.71 -23.85
C LEU A 146 0.02 -0.80 -24.81
N LYS A 147 0.80 -1.90 -24.73
CA LYS A 147 1.94 -2.12 -25.61
C LYS A 147 1.53 -2.29 -27.07
N LYS A 148 0.39 -2.95 -27.33
CA LYS A 148 -0.14 -3.17 -28.70
C LYS A 148 -0.56 -1.86 -29.36
N HIS A 149 -1.11 -0.93 -28.57
CA HIS A 149 -1.58 0.36 -29.05
C HIS A 149 -0.54 1.48 -28.94
N ASN A 150 0.68 1.17 -28.50
CA ASN A 150 1.76 2.15 -28.25
C ASN A 150 1.33 3.30 -27.32
N GLU A 151 0.47 2.99 -26.35
CA GLU A 151 -0.02 3.92 -25.33
C GLU A 151 0.62 3.62 -23.98
N THR A 152 0.60 4.60 -23.08
CA THR A 152 1.05 4.42 -21.70
C THR A 152 0.07 5.08 -20.75
N MET A 153 -0.05 4.52 -19.54
CA MET A 153 -0.96 5.02 -18.53
C MET A 153 -0.27 5.18 -17.19
N THR A 154 -0.68 6.18 -16.42
CA THR A 154 -0.30 6.34 -15.02
C THR A 154 -1.21 5.50 -14.11
N PHE A 155 -0.83 5.36 -12.85
CA PHE A 155 -1.62 4.67 -11.83
C PHE A 155 -3.08 5.16 -11.74
N LEU A 156 -3.27 6.48 -11.69
CA LEU A 156 -4.61 7.07 -11.61
C LEU A 156 -5.42 6.83 -12.89
N GLN A 157 -4.77 6.93 -14.06
CA GLN A 157 -5.44 6.66 -15.33
C GLN A 157 -5.90 5.20 -15.41
N LEU A 158 -5.12 4.25 -14.88
CA LEU A 158 -5.50 2.84 -14.85
C LEU A 158 -6.73 2.61 -13.96
N ILE A 159 -6.80 3.25 -12.79
CA ILE A 159 -7.99 3.23 -11.92
C ILE A 159 -9.20 3.78 -12.68
N GLU A 160 -9.06 4.93 -13.35
CA GLU A 160 -10.14 5.55 -14.11
C GLU A 160 -10.64 4.65 -15.24
N ALA A 161 -9.72 4.07 -16.02
CA ALA A 161 -10.08 3.17 -17.11
C ALA A 161 -10.77 1.89 -16.63
N TRP A 162 -10.28 1.29 -15.54
CA TRP A 162 -10.92 0.12 -14.96
C TRP A 162 -12.28 0.45 -14.33
N SER A 163 -12.47 1.70 -13.90
CA SER A 163 -13.75 2.21 -13.40
C SER A 163 -14.75 2.57 -14.51
N GLY A 164 -14.33 2.52 -15.77
CA GLY A 164 -15.16 2.89 -16.92
C GLY A 164 -15.19 4.39 -17.22
N TYR A 165 -14.42 5.20 -16.47
CA TYR A 165 -14.20 6.61 -16.77
C TYR A 165 -13.11 6.76 -17.83
N GLY A 166 -13.12 7.88 -18.56
CA GLY A 166 -12.10 8.14 -19.58
C GLY A 166 -12.19 7.26 -20.84
N HIS A 167 -13.26 6.49 -21.02
CA HIS A 167 -13.50 5.63 -22.20
C HIS A 167 -13.49 6.39 -23.54
N ASN A 168 -13.67 7.72 -23.51
CA ASN A 168 -13.53 8.58 -24.68
C ASN A 168 -12.08 8.77 -25.13
N LYS A 169 -11.10 8.54 -24.25
CA LYS A 169 -9.67 8.61 -24.57
C LYS A 169 -9.09 7.26 -24.97
N ILE A 170 -9.76 6.16 -24.63
CA ILE A 170 -9.23 4.79 -24.77
C ILE A 170 -10.24 3.91 -25.51
N HIS A 171 -10.37 4.15 -26.82
CA HIS A 171 -11.38 3.47 -27.64
C HIS A 171 -11.17 1.96 -27.77
N TRP A 172 -9.93 1.48 -27.66
CA TRP A 172 -9.56 0.06 -27.79
C TRP A 172 -9.95 -0.80 -26.58
N ILE A 173 -10.40 -0.21 -25.47
CA ILE A 173 -10.92 -0.97 -24.32
C ILE A 173 -12.31 -1.58 -24.63
N LYS A 174 -13.12 -0.94 -25.48
CA LYS A 174 -14.49 -1.43 -25.78
C LYS A 174 -14.52 -2.85 -26.37
N PRO A 175 -13.67 -3.20 -27.37
CA PRO A 175 -13.53 -4.59 -27.82
C PRO A 175 -13.15 -5.57 -26.71
N LEU A 176 -12.21 -5.22 -25.84
CA LEU A 176 -11.76 -6.10 -24.74
C LEU A 176 -12.88 -6.44 -23.77
N ILE A 177 -13.78 -5.50 -23.51
CA ILE A 177 -14.98 -5.72 -22.70
C ILE A 177 -15.95 -6.66 -23.42
N ARG A 178 -16.17 -6.43 -24.72
CA ARG A 178 -17.05 -7.28 -25.54
C ARG A 178 -16.56 -8.73 -25.59
N ASP A 179 -15.25 -8.92 -25.65
CA ASP A 179 -14.61 -10.22 -25.75
C ASP A 179 -14.46 -10.93 -24.39
N GLY A 180 -14.88 -10.29 -23.29
CA GLY A 180 -14.85 -10.85 -21.93
C GLY A 180 -13.45 -10.86 -21.28
N LEU A 181 -12.49 -10.12 -21.86
CA LEU A 181 -11.13 -10.00 -21.34
C LEU A 181 -11.04 -8.99 -20.19
N VAL A 182 -11.93 -7.99 -20.17
CA VAL A 182 -11.95 -6.94 -19.15
C VAL A 182 -13.35 -6.77 -18.59
N THR A 183 -13.48 -6.88 -17.27
CA THR A 183 -14.70 -6.47 -16.56
C THR A 183 -14.49 -5.11 -15.93
N ILE A 184 -15.26 -4.10 -16.38
CA ILE A 184 -15.28 -2.78 -15.74
C ILE A 184 -15.85 -2.93 -14.33
N CYS A 185 -15.18 -2.32 -13.35
CA CYS A 185 -15.64 -2.26 -11.98
C CYS A 185 -16.00 -0.82 -11.62
N GLY A 186 -17.29 -0.49 -11.61
CA GLY A 186 -17.77 0.84 -11.19
C GLY A 186 -17.47 1.15 -9.72
N ASP A 187 -17.62 2.41 -9.33
CA ASP A 187 -17.39 2.86 -7.94
C ASP A 187 -18.46 2.36 -6.95
N ASP A 188 -19.60 1.91 -7.47
CA ASP A 188 -20.68 1.24 -6.74
C ASP A 188 -20.26 -0.12 -6.18
N LYS A 189 -19.32 -0.82 -6.85
CA LYS A 189 -18.87 -2.15 -6.46
C LYS A 189 -17.61 -2.13 -5.60
N LYS A 190 -16.66 -1.26 -5.92
CA LYS A 190 -15.36 -1.16 -5.23
C LYS A 190 -14.97 0.31 -5.09
N SER A 191 -14.58 0.73 -3.89
CA SER A 191 -14.11 2.09 -3.66
C SER A 191 -12.83 2.38 -4.45
N ARG A 192 -12.61 3.66 -4.78
CA ARG A 192 -11.38 4.12 -5.47
C ARG A 192 -10.11 3.68 -4.74
N GLU A 193 -10.14 3.69 -3.41
CA GLU A 193 -9.02 3.26 -2.57
C GLU A 193 -8.80 1.75 -2.68
N PHE A 194 -9.86 0.94 -2.56
CA PHE A 194 -9.74 -0.50 -2.72
C PHE A 194 -9.21 -0.90 -4.10
N LYS A 195 -9.63 -0.20 -5.17
CA LYS A 195 -9.06 -0.38 -6.51
C LYS A 195 -7.57 -0.07 -6.56
N GLY A 196 -7.15 1.02 -5.89
CA GLY A 196 -5.74 1.37 -5.77
C GLY A 196 -4.93 0.29 -5.05
N ARG A 197 -5.48 -0.28 -3.96
CA ARG A 197 -4.84 -1.38 -3.22
C ARG A 197 -4.63 -2.62 -4.08
N ILE A 198 -5.62 -3.00 -4.89
CA ILE A 198 -5.50 -4.12 -5.83
C ILE A 198 -4.34 -3.86 -6.81
N ILE A 199 -4.25 -2.66 -7.39
CA ILE A 199 -3.16 -2.33 -8.32
C ILE A 199 -1.80 -2.37 -7.61
N ASN A 200 -1.69 -1.84 -6.40
CA ASN A 200 -0.46 -1.90 -5.61
C ASN A 200 -0.06 -3.35 -5.29
N HIS A 201 -1.02 -4.19 -4.92
CA HIS A 201 -0.78 -5.61 -4.70
C HIS A 201 -0.26 -6.30 -5.98
N LEU A 202 -0.84 -6.00 -7.14
CA LEU A 202 -0.34 -6.53 -8.43
C LEU A 202 1.04 -6.00 -8.81
N LEU A 203 1.41 -4.80 -8.38
CA LEU A 203 2.75 -4.24 -8.55
C LEU A 203 3.77 -4.92 -7.62
N LEU A 204 3.41 -5.16 -6.36
CA LEU A 204 4.23 -5.88 -5.38
C LEU A 204 4.51 -7.33 -5.84
N GLU A 205 3.48 -8.03 -6.30
CA GLU A 205 3.58 -9.41 -6.79
C GLU A 205 4.10 -9.53 -8.24
N SER A 206 4.62 -8.43 -8.82
CA SER A 206 5.22 -8.40 -10.16
C SER A 206 4.30 -8.83 -11.32
N PHE A 207 2.98 -8.80 -11.14
CA PHE A 207 2.00 -8.91 -12.24
C PHE A 207 2.01 -7.66 -13.12
N LEU A 208 2.20 -6.50 -12.49
CA LEU A 208 2.43 -5.22 -13.12
C LEU A 208 3.85 -4.74 -12.79
N GLN A 209 4.34 -3.75 -13.54
CA GLN A 209 5.58 -3.06 -13.21
C GLN A 209 5.49 -1.57 -13.57
N GLU A 210 6.17 -0.72 -12.80
CA GLU A 210 6.31 0.71 -13.12
C GLU A 210 7.53 0.95 -14.02
N LYS A 211 7.32 1.76 -15.05
CA LYS A 211 8.35 2.36 -15.90
C LYS A 211 8.40 3.85 -15.63
N TYR A 212 9.57 4.34 -15.30
CA TYR A 212 9.77 5.74 -14.94
C TYR A 212 10.24 6.52 -16.16
N HIS A 213 9.63 7.67 -16.37
CA HIS A 213 10.03 8.61 -17.40
C HIS A 213 10.40 9.93 -16.74
N ALA A 214 11.69 10.25 -16.75
CA ALA A 214 12.18 11.54 -16.31
C ALA A 214 11.74 12.61 -17.31
N THR A 215 11.18 13.69 -16.79
CA THR A 215 10.96 14.95 -17.51
C THR A 215 11.87 16.01 -16.90
N LEU A 216 11.85 17.24 -17.43
CA LEU A 216 12.71 18.32 -16.92
C LEU A 216 12.49 18.65 -15.43
N TYR A 217 11.30 18.37 -14.90
CA TYR A 217 10.92 18.79 -13.55
C TYR A 217 10.43 17.66 -12.64
N SER A 218 10.12 16.49 -13.21
CA SER A 218 9.55 15.38 -12.44
C SER A 218 9.81 14.03 -13.09
N VAL A 219 9.83 12.99 -12.27
CA VAL A 219 9.76 11.60 -12.72
C VAL A 219 8.31 11.15 -12.66
N ILE A 220 7.81 10.62 -13.79
CA ILE A 220 6.45 10.11 -13.89
C ILE A 220 6.50 8.59 -14.00
N ALA A 221 5.85 7.91 -13.06
CA ALA A 221 5.63 6.46 -13.11
C ALA A 221 4.49 6.10 -14.09
N ARG A 222 4.77 5.19 -15.01
CA ARG A 222 3.81 4.62 -15.96
C ARG A 222 3.71 3.12 -15.77
N ILE A 223 2.51 2.57 -15.84
CA ILE A 223 2.28 1.14 -15.65
C ILE A 223 2.57 0.40 -16.95
N SER A 224 3.17 -0.79 -16.81
CA SER A 224 3.31 -1.75 -17.89
C SER A 224 3.14 -3.17 -17.37
N LEU A 225 3.00 -4.13 -18.28
CA LEU A 225 2.90 -5.55 -17.95
C LEU A 225 4.17 -6.04 -17.23
N GLY A 226 3.99 -6.68 -16.08
CA GLY A 226 5.05 -7.31 -15.30
C GLY A 226 5.42 -8.70 -15.82
N LYS A 227 6.30 -9.40 -15.09
CA LYS A 227 6.76 -10.76 -15.46
C LYS A 227 5.65 -11.79 -15.25
N ASN A 228 5.04 -11.78 -14.06
CA ASN A 228 3.98 -12.72 -13.68
C ASN A 228 2.68 -12.43 -14.43
N GLY A 229 2.47 -11.17 -14.85
CA GLY A 229 1.30 -10.75 -15.63
C GLY A 229 1.23 -11.40 -17.02
N GLN A 230 2.35 -11.88 -17.56
CA GLN A 230 2.34 -12.55 -18.87
C GLN A 230 1.51 -13.85 -18.84
N ALA A 231 1.43 -14.53 -17.70
CA ALA A 231 0.63 -15.74 -17.55
C ALA A 231 -0.88 -15.47 -17.59
N LEU A 232 -1.32 -14.30 -17.08
CA LEU A 232 -2.73 -13.91 -17.05
C LEU A 232 -3.20 -13.18 -18.31
N TYR A 233 -2.25 -12.64 -19.09
CA TYR A 233 -2.57 -11.86 -20.27
C TYR A 233 -3.23 -12.72 -21.36
N GLY A 234 -4.43 -12.31 -21.79
CA GLY A 234 -5.24 -13.00 -22.81
C GLY A 234 -6.26 -13.99 -22.26
N LEU A 235 -6.27 -14.25 -20.95
CA LEU A 235 -7.31 -15.04 -20.29
C LEU A 235 -8.60 -14.23 -20.18
N LYS A 236 -9.75 -14.90 -20.31
CA LYS A 236 -11.06 -14.30 -20.04
C LYS A 236 -11.34 -14.33 -18.56
N VAL A 237 -12.08 -13.32 -18.08
CA VAL A 237 -12.45 -13.22 -16.66
C VAL A 237 -13.30 -14.41 -16.22
N ALA A 238 -14.14 -14.96 -17.12
CA ALA A 238 -14.97 -16.13 -16.84
C ALA A 238 -14.16 -17.43 -16.65
N ASP A 239 -12.92 -17.47 -17.16
CA ASP A 239 -12.04 -18.63 -17.03
C ASP A 239 -11.18 -18.53 -15.74
N SER A 240 -11.45 -17.58 -14.84
CA SER A 240 -10.68 -17.37 -13.61
C SER A 240 -10.59 -18.62 -12.72
N GLU A 241 -11.63 -19.46 -12.70
CA GLU A 241 -11.66 -20.69 -11.91
C GLU A 241 -10.99 -21.89 -12.62
N SER A 242 -10.88 -21.87 -13.95
CA SER A 242 -10.45 -23.00 -14.77
C SER A 242 -9.06 -22.84 -15.41
N ALA A 243 -8.59 -21.61 -15.59
CA ALA A 243 -7.37 -21.29 -16.33
C ALA A 243 -6.11 -21.15 -15.45
N LEU A 244 -6.27 -20.98 -14.14
CA LEU A 244 -5.15 -20.88 -13.21
C LEU A 244 -4.62 -22.27 -12.86
N LYS A 245 -3.42 -22.60 -13.36
CA LYS A 245 -2.56 -23.66 -12.77
C LYS A 245 -1.92 -23.23 -11.43
N GLU A 246 -2.18 -22.00 -11.00
CA GLU A 246 -1.61 -21.33 -9.83
C GLU A 246 -2.70 -21.02 -8.80
N PRO A 247 -2.37 -20.83 -7.51
CA PRO A 247 -3.38 -20.50 -6.51
C PRO A 247 -4.08 -19.15 -6.81
N PRO A 248 -5.36 -19.00 -6.45
CA PRO A 248 -6.08 -17.72 -6.57
C PRO A 248 -5.32 -16.56 -5.90
N ILE A 249 -5.45 -15.37 -6.48
CA ILE A 249 -4.78 -14.16 -6.00
C ILE A 249 -5.65 -13.53 -4.91
N TYR A 250 -5.11 -13.42 -3.71
CA TYR A 250 -5.82 -12.92 -2.54
C TYR A 250 -5.24 -11.60 -2.03
N ILE A 251 -6.12 -10.68 -1.65
CA ILE A 251 -5.75 -9.46 -0.92
C ILE A 251 -6.36 -9.45 0.48
N SER A 252 -5.60 -8.92 1.45
CA SER A 252 -6.09 -8.74 2.82
C SER A 252 -7.13 -7.62 2.91
N LYS A 253 -8.27 -7.90 3.57
CA LYS A 253 -9.28 -6.90 3.94
C LYS A 253 -8.65 -5.90 4.91
N GLN A 254 -8.73 -4.60 4.59
CA GLN A 254 -8.32 -3.56 5.54
C GLN A 254 -9.44 -3.31 6.56
N VAL A 255 -9.01 -2.92 7.76
CA VAL A 255 -9.89 -2.40 8.81
C VAL A 255 -10.55 -1.12 8.31
N SER A 256 -11.87 -1.00 8.45
CA SER A 256 -12.63 0.17 7.97
C SER A 256 -12.21 1.48 8.68
N GLU A 257 -12.04 2.56 7.91
CA GLU A 257 -11.66 3.91 8.40
C GLU A 257 -12.58 4.45 9.50
N ASN A 258 -13.89 4.19 9.41
CA ASN A 258 -14.88 4.67 10.39
C ASN A 258 -14.69 4.09 11.79
N PHE A 259 -13.97 2.98 11.92
CA PHE A 259 -13.74 2.30 13.20
C PHE A 259 -12.43 2.76 13.87
N LEU A 260 -11.42 3.15 13.07
CA LEU A 260 -10.13 3.65 13.57
C LEU A 260 -10.28 4.94 14.37
N LEU A 261 -11.12 5.88 13.93
CA LEU A 261 -11.32 7.15 14.64
C LEU A 261 -12.15 6.99 15.92
N SER A 262 -13.14 6.08 15.94
CA SER A 262 -13.97 5.84 17.11
C SER A 262 -13.27 4.99 18.18
N GLU A 263 -12.49 3.98 17.78
CA GLU A 263 -11.79 3.11 18.73
C GLU A 263 -10.42 3.62 19.17
N VAL A 264 -9.67 4.34 18.32
CA VAL A 264 -8.48 5.05 18.86
C VAL A 264 -8.92 6.02 19.97
N SER A 265 -10.11 6.64 19.81
CA SER A 265 -10.81 7.44 20.84
C SER A 265 -11.36 6.64 22.03
N ALA A 266 -11.64 5.34 21.91
CA ALA A 266 -12.37 4.58 22.93
C ALA A 266 -11.58 3.44 23.59
N THR A 267 -10.61 2.80 22.93
CA THR A 267 -9.86 1.64 23.46
C THR A 267 -8.39 1.95 23.76
N SER A 268 -7.74 2.88 23.06
CA SER A 268 -6.42 3.40 23.46
C SER A 268 -6.51 4.65 24.36
N LEU A 269 -7.49 5.52 24.08
CA LEU A 269 -7.72 6.75 24.83
C LEU A 269 -8.48 6.57 26.15
N ALA A 270 -9.33 5.55 26.30
CA ALA A 270 -10.03 5.30 27.57
C ALA A 270 -9.23 4.44 28.57
N LYS A 271 -8.16 3.77 28.14
CA LYS A 271 -7.24 3.04 29.04
C LYS A 271 -6.07 3.88 29.52
N GLN A 272 -5.81 5.02 28.87
CA GLN A 272 -4.65 5.86 29.14
C GLN A 272 -5.07 7.32 28.96
N ASP A 273 -5.28 8.03 30.08
CA ASP A 273 -5.55 9.47 30.17
C ASP A 273 -4.50 10.31 29.41
N LEU A 274 -4.56 10.33 28.08
CA LEU A 274 -3.57 10.96 27.19
C LEU A 274 -4.08 12.22 26.51
N PHE A 275 -5.35 12.56 26.70
CA PHE A 275 -5.88 13.89 26.43
C PHE A 275 -6.39 14.49 27.73
N VAL A 276 -5.51 15.20 28.44
CA VAL A 276 -5.97 16.30 29.29
C VAL A 276 -6.60 17.32 28.35
N ASN A 277 -7.89 17.59 28.55
CA ASN A 277 -8.72 18.64 27.98
C ASN A 277 -7.94 19.68 27.16
N LEU A 278 -8.16 19.69 25.85
CA LEU A 278 -7.87 20.86 25.01
C LEU A 278 -9.04 21.88 25.02
N ASP A 279 -10.04 21.68 25.86
CA ASP A 279 -11.13 22.64 26.11
C ASP A 279 -10.92 23.35 27.46
N SER A 280 -9.85 24.14 27.58
CA SER A 280 -9.76 25.25 28.53
C SER A 280 -8.55 26.14 28.21
N GLU A 281 -8.75 27.10 27.30
CA GLU A 281 -8.36 28.52 27.40
C GLU A 281 -8.74 29.27 26.12
#